data_AF-A0A2H0DGM8-F1
#
_entry.id   AF-A0A2H0DGM8-F1
#
_cell.length_a   1.000
_cell.length_b   1.000
_cell.length_c   1.000
_cell.angle_alpha   90.00
_cell.angle_beta   90.00
_cell.angle_gamma   90.00
#
_symmetry.space_group_name_H-M   'P 1'
#
loop_
_entity.id
_entity.type
_entity.pdbx_description
1 polymer ?
#
loop_
_entity_poly.entity_id
_entity_poly.type
_entity_poly.pdbx_seq_one_letter_code
_entity_poly.pdbx_strand_id
1 'polypeptide(L)' 'MGNLNNLLFGVYPYIAIIVFVVASWIRFDREQYTWKADSSQMLNGKGFRVASNLFHIGVIF' A
#
# COMPACT_ATOMS: atom_id res chain seq x y z
N MET A 1 20.91 -4.01 23.17
CA MET A 1 19.70 -3.66 22.39
C MET A 1 18.63 -4.69 22.70
N GLY A 2 17.43 -4.29 23.12
CA GLY A 2 16.40 -5.23 23.57
C GLY A 2 15.88 -6.14 22.43
N ASN A 3 15.42 -7.34 22.77
CA ASN A 3 14.92 -8.34 21.81
C ASN A 3 13.83 -7.77 20.86
N LEU A 4 12.96 -6.90 21.38
CA LEU A 4 11.94 -6.23 20.56
C LEU A 4 12.54 -5.29 19.51
N ASN A 5 13.61 -4.57 19.85
CA ASN A 5 14.29 -3.68 18.90
C ASN A 5 14.95 -4.50 17.77
N ASN A 6 15.58 -5.62 18.11
CA ASN A 6 16.16 -6.52 17.10
C ASN A 6 15.08 -7.15 16.20
N LEU A 7 13.93 -7.51 16.75
CA LEU A 7 12.81 -8.03 15.95
C LEU A 7 12.27 -6.97 14.98
N LEU A 8 11.94 -5.77 15.48
CA LEU A 8 11.29 -4.73 14.69
C LEU A 8 12.19 -4.10 13.62
N PHE A 9 13.48 -3.93 13.92
CA PHE A 9 14.39 -3.20 13.05
C PHE A 9 15.49 -4.07 12.45
N GLY A 10 15.77 -5.23 13.04
CA GLY A 10 16.75 -6.19 12.54
C GLY A 10 16.16 -7.28 11.64
N VAL A 11 14.96 -7.78 11.92
CA VAL A 11 14.38 -8.92 11.19
C VAL A 11 13.16 -8.54 10.37
N TYR A 12 12.20 -7.84 10.97
CA TYR A 12 10.92 -7.51 10.35
C TYR A 12 11.00 -6.78 9.00
N PRO A 13 11.93 -5.83 8.76
CA PRO A 13 12.01 -5.15 7.47
C PRO A 13 12.27 -6.11 6.30
N TYR A 14 13.07 -7.15 6.52
CA TYR A 14 13.36 -8.15 5.50
C TYR A 14 12.14 -9.01 5.19
N ILE A 15 11.40 -9.42 6.22
CA ILE A 15 10.15 -10.16 6.06
C ILE A 15 9.14 -9.31 5.28
N ALA A 16 8.98 -8.04 5.64
CA ALA A 16 8.05 -7.13 4.99
C ALA A 16 8.38 -6.94 3.50
N ILE A 17 9.65 -6.75 3.14
CA ILE A 17 10.07 -6.59 1.75
C ILE A 17 9.86 -7.87 0.95
N ILE A 18 10.22 -9.04 1.50
CA ILE A 18 10.04 -10.33 0.81
C ILE A 18 8.56 -10.59 0.55
N VAL A 19 7.71 -10.42 1.57
CA VAL A 19 6.25 -10.58 1.41
C VAL A 19 5.71 -9.57 0.42
N PHE A 20 6.13 -8.31 0.49
CA PHE A 20 5.70 -7.27 -0.45
C PHE A 20 6.00 -7.66 -1.90
N VAL A 21 7.23 -8.07 -2.22
CA VAL A 21 7.63 -8.39 -3.60
C VAL A 21 6.96 -9.67 -4.09
N VAL A 22 7.04 -10.76 -3.33
CA VAL A 22 6.52 -12.06 -3.76
C VAL A 22 5.00 -12.05 -3.87
N ALA A 23 4.29 -11.48 -2.89
CA ALA A 23 2.83 -11.41 -2.95
C ALA A 23 2.35 -10.49 -4.06
N SER A 24 3.03 -9.35 -4.28
CA SER A 24 2.71 -8.46 -5.42
C SER A 24 2.89 -9.16 -6.76
N TRP A 25 3.97 -9.93 -6.93
CA TRP A 25 4.18 -10.72 -8.13
C TRP A 25 3.07 -11.76 -8.31
N ILE A 26 2.81 -12.60 -7.31
CA ILE A 26 1.77 -13.64 -7.41
C ILE A 26 0.40 -13.03 -7.74
N ARG A 27 0.02 -11.92 -7.11
CA ARG A 27 -1.25 -11.22 -7.39
C ARG A 27 -1.26 -10.63 -8.80
N PHE A 28 -0.12 -10.11 -9.27
CA PHE A 28 0.00 -9.59 -10.62
C PHE A 28 -0.19 -10.69 -11.68
N ASP A 29 0.40 -11.88 -11.49
CA ASP A 29 0.28 -12.96 -12.46
C ASP A 29 -1.09 -13.65 -12.43
N ARG A 30 -1.71 -13.79 -11.24
CA ARG A 30 -2.93 -14.61 -11.06
C ARG A 30 -4.22 -13.82 -10.96
N GLU A 31 -4.18 -12.58 -10.48
CA GLU A 31 -5.38 -11.85 -10.03
C GLU A 31 -5.55 -10.49 -10.72
N GLN A 32 -5.39 -10.42 -12.04
CA GLN A 32 -5.50 -9.17 -12.79
C GLN A 32 -6.85 -8.45 -12.62
N TYR A 33 -7.96 -9.17 -12.47
CA TYR A 33 -9.26 -8.53 -12.23
C TYR A 33 -9.32 -7.76 -10.91
N THR A 34 -8.56 -8.16 -9.89
CA THR A 34 -8.51 -7.47 -8.59
C THR A 34 -7.49 -6.32 -8.61
N TRP A 35 -6.70 -6.15 -9.67
CA TRP A 35 -5.66 -5.12 -9.77
C TRP A 35 -6.24 -3.80 -10.31
N LYS A 36 -6.92 -3.05 -9.45
CA LYS A 36 -7.54 -1.76 -9.79
C LYS A 36 -7.52 -0.80 -8.61
N ALA A 37 -7.73 0.49 -8.87
CA ALA A 37 -7.69 1.55 -7.85
C ALA A 37 -8.94 1.60 -6.95
N ASP A 38 -10.00 0.83 -7.25
CA ASP A 38 -11.25 0.77 -6.49
C ASP A 38 -11.84 2.14 -6.11
N SER A 39 -12.00 3.02 -7.11
CA SER A 39 -12.52 4.37 -6.89
C SER A 39 -13.95 4.36 -6.34
N SER A 40 -14.13 4.99 -5.18
CA SER A 40 -15.43 5.19 -4.54
C SER A 40 -16.09 6.53 -4.90
N GLN A 41 -15.45 7.33 -5.78
CA GLN A 41 -15.93 8.66 -6.13
C GLN A 41 -17.34 8.66 -6.73
N MET A 42 -17.70 7.61 -7.48
CA MET A 42 -19.04 7.45 -8.06
C MET A 42 -20.12 7.26 -6.98
N LEU A 43 -19.78 6.61 -5.86
CA LEU A 43 -20.71 6.36 -4.76
C LEU A 43 -20.92 7.61 -3.90
N ASN A 44 -19.85 8.39 -3.67
CA ASN A 44 -19.95 9.67 -2.97
C ASN A 44 -18.86 10.65 -3.43
N GLY A 45 -19.25 11.64 -4.23
CA GLY A 45 -18.32 12.63 -4.78
C GLY A 45 -18.09 13.86 -3.88
N LYS A 46 -18.84 14.03 -2.78
CA LYS A 46 -18.78 15.26 -1.98
C LYS A 46 -17.42 15.38 -1.29
N GLY A 47 -16.63 16.39 -1.65
CA GLY A 47 -15.29 16.63 -1.11
C GLY A 47 -14.17 15.72 -1.64
N PHE A 48 -14.51 14.67 -2.41
CA PHE A 48 -13.55 13.66 -2.88
C PHE A 48 -12.40 14.27 -3.69
N ARG A 49 -12.70 15.19 -4.61
CA ARG A 49 -11.69 15.82 -5.47
C ARG A 49 -10.64 16.60 -4.67
N VAL A 50 -11.07 17.35 -3.65
CA VAL A 50 -10.15 18.12 -2.80
C VAL A 50 -9.33 17.19 -1.93
N ALA A 51 -9.97 16.25 -1.24
CA ALA A 51 -9.28 15.30 -0.37
C ALA A 51 -8.29 14.42 -1.14
N SER A 52 -8.71 13.87 -2.29
CA SER A 52 -7.86 13.04 -3.15
C SER A 52 -6.66 13.83 -3.68
N ASN A 53 -6.88 15.06 -4.17
CA ASN A 53 -5.77 15.86 -4.70
C ASN A 53 -4.79 16.27 -3.59
N LEU A 54 -5.27 16.74 -2.43
CA LEU A 54 -4.40 17.12 -1.32
C LEU A 54 -3.56 15.93 -0.81
N PHE A 55 -4.15 14.75 -0.68
CA PHE A 55 -3.44 13.55 -0.26
C PHE A 55 -2.41 13.09 -1.31
N HIS A 56 -2.82 12.93 -2.58
CA HIS A 56 -1.93 12.41 -3.62
C HIS A 56 -0.80 13.39 -3.97
N ILE A 57 -1.08 14.70 -3.96
CA ILE A 57 -0.02 15.70 -4.13
C ILE A 57 0.96 15.61 -2.96
N GLY A 58 0.49 15.59 -1.71
CA GLY A 58 1.38 15.58 -0.54
C GLY A 58 2.14 14.28 -0.28
N VAL A 59 1.73 13.13 -0.83
CA VAL A 59 2.48 11.87 -0.72
C VAL A 59 3.48 11.67 -1.86
N ILE A 60 3.24 12.29 -3.03
CA ILE A 60 4.10 12.19 -4.21
C ILE A 60 5.14 13.32 -4.24
N PHE A 61 4.76 14.54 -3.86
CA PHE A 61 5.57 15.77 -3.91
C PHE A 61 5.78 16.34 -2.50
#